data_AF-K2DBH1-F1
#
_entry.id   AF-K2DBH1-F1
#
_cell.length_a   1.000
_cell.length_b   1.000
_cell.length_c   1.000
_cell.angle_alpha   90.00
_cell.angle_beta   90.00
_cell.angle_gamma   90.00
#
_symmetry.space_group_name_H-M   'P 1'
#
loop_
_entity.id
_entity.type
_entity.pdbx_description
1 polymer ?
#
loop_
_entity_poly.entity_id
_entity_poly.type
_entity_poly.pdbx_seq_one_letter_code
_entity_poly.pdbx_strand_id
1 'polypeptide(L)'
;MDNQEFISPSENAFEVGSQDFNPDNQEFQLEEQESSHQVPLAALLDERKKFQKQIEEEKSIRKQYEDVLSVLGQNNPQLQDPMNLMKAQYENILKTQGDAAANMWLNQQMVNQSLAIQSENQSVLAEVQEKYRDVYAVPEVKQAIDAYLKMDMDPSKSLKDQGFTDAVEYISSIYKAGYESGMRLKSQNDTAKSRMGSSITSGSPSVSSGKVFTRSEIASMDAKTFSQYEKIIFDQMAKGLIK
;
A
#
# COMPACT_ATOMS: atom_id res chain seq x y z
N MET A 1 -6.83 -45.20 -4.51
CA MET A 1 -5.39 -45.00 -4.72
C MET A 1 -5.26 -44.63 -6.17
N ASP A 2 -4.88 -43.39 -6.47
CA ASP A 2 -4.40 -43.01 -7.80
C ASP A 2 -3.37 -41.90 -7.62
N ASN A 3 -2.21 -42.14 -8.22
CA ASN A 3 -0.94 -41.49 -7.99
C ASN A 3 -0.80 -40.17 -8.75
N GLN A 4 -0.07 -39.25 -8.13
CA GLN A 4 0.60 -38.12 -8.78
C GLN A 4 1.85 -38.62 -9.51
N GLU A 5 2.04 -38.21 -10.76
CA GLU A 5 3.37 -38.12 -11.41
C GLU A 5 3.34 -36.85 -12.28
N PHE A 6 3.98 -35.75 -11.86
CA PHE A 6 5.37 -35.36 -12.17
C PHE A 6 5.73 -35.49 -13.66
N ILE A 7 5.75 -34.36 -14.36
CA ILE A 7 6.49 -34.22 -15.62
C ILE A 7 7.48 -33.08 -15.44
N SER A 8 8.75 -33.43 -15.47
CA SER A 8 9.90 -32.52 -15.66
C SER A 8 10.46 -32.71 -17.07
N PRO A 9 11.17 -31.71 -17.62
CA PRO A 9 11.37 -31.52 -19.05
C PRO A 9 12.61 -32.24 -19.58
N SER A 10 12.60 -32.62 -20.86
CA SER A 10 13.79 -33.10 -21.58
C SER A 10 14.03 -32.34 -22.87
N GLU A 11 15.31 -32.07 -23.08
CA GLU A 11 15.98 -31.21 -24.05
C GLU A 11 15.92 -31.70 -25.51
N ASN A 12 16.13 -30.73 -26.41
CA ASN A 12 16.88 -30.79 -27.68
C ASN A 12 16.77 -32.03 -28.58
N ALA A 13 16.19 -31.83 -29.77
CA ALA A 13 16.67 -32.49 -30.97
C ALA A 13 16.67 -31.50 -32.14
N PHE A 14 17.89 -31.22 -32.58
CA PHE A 14 18.30 -30.48 -33.76
C PHE A 14 18.07 -31.40 -34.97
N GLU A 15 17.33 -30.98 -35.99
CA GLU A 15 17.43 -31.58 -37.33
C GLU A 15 17.60 -30.48 -38.38
N VAL A 16 18.74 -30.59 -39.05
CA VAL A 16 19.24 -29.78 -40.16
C VAL A 16 18.72 -30.38 -41.45
N GLY A 17 18.29 -29.54 -42.39
CA GLY A 17 18.00 -29.92 -43.76
C GLY A 17 18.16 -28.76 -44.73
N SER A 18 19.41 -28.56 -45.17
CA SER A 18 19.90 -28.11 -46.50
C SER A 18 19.16 -26.95 -47.19
N GLN A 19 19.68 -25.73 -47.28
CA GLN A 19 20.92 -25.26 -47.92
C GLN A 19 20.93 -25.49 -49.45
N ASP A 20 20.50 -24.47 -50.20
CA ASP A 20 20.95 -24.22 -51.57
C ASP A 20 21.74 -22.90 -51.59
N PHE A 21 22.97 -23.04 -52.07
CA PHE A 21 24.03 -22.06 -52.21
C PHE A 21 23.87 -21.30 -53.54
N ASN A 22 24.15 -20.00 -53.60
CA ASN A 22 25.25 -19.54 -54.45
C ASN A 22 25.77 -18.15 -54.00
N PRO A 23 27.07 -17.89 -54.17
CA PRO A 23 27.88 -16.94 -53.42
C PRO A 23 28.04 -15.62 -54.17
N ASP A 24 28.30 -14.55 -53.43
CA ASP A 24 29.38 -13.63 -53.71
C ASP A 24 29.60 -12.73 -52.49
N ASN A 25 30.87 -12.39 -52.23
CA ASN A 25 31.42 -11.53 -51.18
C ASN A 25 31.63 -12.13 -49.79
N GLN A 26 32.75 -12.86 -49.65
CA GLN A 26 33.61 -12.68 -48.48
C GLN A 26 34.51 -11.46 -48.76
N GLU A 27 34.50 -10.46 -47.87
CA GLU A 27 35.75 -9.91 -47.32
C GLU A 27 35.49 -9.02 -46.10
N PHE A 28 36.20 -9.38 -45.03
CA PHE A 28 36.70 -8.60 -43.91
C PHE A 28 35.77 -7.91 -42.89
N GLN A 29 35.92 -8.44 -41.68
CA GLN A 29 35.64 -7.87 -40.37
C GLN A 29 36.12 -6.41 -40.25
N LEU A 30 35.19 -5.54 -39.84
CA LEU A 30 35.48 -4.39 -38.99
C LEU A 30 34.54 -4.48 -37.79
N GLU A 31 35.15 -4.64 -36.62
CA GLU A 31 34.50 -4.48 -35.33
C GLU A 31 33.99 -3.05 -35.20
N GLU A 32 32.67 -2.85 -35.11
CA GLU A 32 32.11 -1.64 -34.52
C GLU A 32 31.14 -2.01 -33.40
N GLN A 33 31.55 -1.66 -32.19
CA GLN A 33 30.72 -1.58 -31.00
C GLN A 33 29.57 -0.60 -31.24
N GLU A 34 28.38 -1.08 -31.57
CA GLU A 34 27.18 -0.23 -31.52
C GLU A 34 26.66 -0.14 -30.09
N SER A 35 27.04 0.99 -29.48
CA SER A 35 26.55 1.57 -28.25
C SER A 35 25.02 1.60 -28.16
N SER A 36 24.47 0.95 -27.14
CA SER A 36 23.07 1.00 -26.74
C SER A 36 22.70 2.36 -26.15
N HIS A 37 22.55 3.40 -26.98
CA HIS A 37 21.95 4.69 -26.58
C HIS A 37 20.89 5.11 -27.60
N GLN A 38 19.83 4.32 -27.72
CA GLN A 38 18.61 4.78 -28.38
C GLN A 38 17.74 5.50 -27.35
N VAL A 39 17.82 6.83 -27.34
CA VAL A 39 16.92 7.67 -26.54
C VAL A 39 15.49 7.39 -27.01
N PRO A 40 14.57 6.97 -26.11
CA PRO A 40 13.20 6.64 -26.49
C PRO A 40 12.52 7.82 -27.18
N LEU A 41 11.83 7.56 -28.30
CA LEU A 41 11.11 8.58 -29.08
C LEU A 41 10.18 9.45 -28.21
N ALA A 42 9.63 8.88 -27.13
CA ALA A 42 8.81 9.60 -26.15
C ALA A 42 9.60 10.69 -25.38
N ALA A 43 10.86 10.42 -25.02
CA ALA A 43 11.71 11.38 -24.33
C ALA A 43 12.08 12.56 -25.25
N LEU A 44 12.35 12.29 -26.53
CA LEU A 44 12.58 13.32 -27.54
C LEU A 44 11.34 14.19 -27.80
N LEU A 45 10.14 13.60 -27.75
CA LEU A 45 8.89 14.35 -27.89
C LEU A 45 8.62 15.28 -26.69
N ASP A 46 8.92 14.84 -25.47
CA ASP A 46 8.78 15.67 -24.28
C ASP A 46 9.85 16.76 -24.20
N GLU A 47 11.08 16.46 -24.64
CA GLU A 47 12.14 17.46 -24.76
C GLU A 47 11.80 18.52 -25.82
N ARG A 48 11.24 18.10 -26.96
CA ARG A 48 10.72 19.02 -27.99
C ARG A 48 9.62 19.94 -27.47
N LYS A 49 8.70 19.45 -26.62
CA LYS A 49 7.68 20.29 -25.99
C LYS A 49 8.28 21.32 -25.04
N LYS A 50 9.30 20.94 -24.26
CA LYS A 50 10.04 21.87 -23.39
C LYS A 50 10.73 22.96 -24.19
N PHE A 51 11.41 22.60 -25.29
CA PHE A 51 12.03 23.58 -26.19
C PHE A 51 11.01 24.50 -26.87
N GLN A 52 9.86 23.99 -27.31
CA GLN A 52 8.80 24.84 -27.86
C GLN A 52 8.31 25.88 -26.85
N LYS A 53 8.12 25.48 -25.59
CA LYS A 53 7.72 26.39 -24.52
C LYS A 53 8.77 27.48 -24.28
N GLN A 54 10.05 27.12 -24.25
CA GLN A 54 11.16 28.07 -24.10
C GLN A 54 11.23 29.07 -25.27
N ILE A 55 11.01 28.61 -26.51
CA ILE A 55 10.97 29.49 -27.69
C ILE A 55 9.82 30.49 -27.61
N GLU A 56 8.67 30.08 -27.08
CA GLU A 56 7.50 30.94 -26.94
C GLU A 56 7.69 31.99 -25.84
N GLU A 57 8.32 31.59 -24.72
CA GLU A 57 8.77 32.51 -23.66
C GLU A 57 9.80 33.52 -24.20
N GLU A 58 10.79 33.08 -24.99
CA GLU A 58 11.80 33.97 -25.59
C GLU A 58 11.17 34.95 -26.60
N LYS A 59 10.20 34.50 -27.40
CA LYS A 59 9.43 35.39 -28.30
C LYS A 59 8.65 36.44 -27.53
N SER A 60 8.04 36.07 -26.40
CA SER A 60 7.32 37.02 -25.54
C SER A 60 8.28 38.08 -24.97
N ILE A 61 9.47 37.66 -24.52
CA ILE A 61 10.50 38.58 -23.99
C ILE A 61 11.01 39.51 -25.10
N ARG A 62 11.29 38.99 -26.30
CA ARG A 62 11.72 39.82 -27.45
C ARG A 62 10.68 40.86 -27.83
N LYS A 63 9.40 40.48 -27.82
CA LYS A 63 8.30 41.42 -28.09
C LYS A 63 8.20 42.53 -27.05
N GLN A 64 8.33 42.19 -25.75
CA GLN A 64 8.40 43.20 -24.69
C GLN A 64 9.59 44.13 -24.87
N TYR A 65 10.73 43.62 -25.34
CA TYR A 65 11.93 44.41 -25.62
C TYR A 65 11.75 45.35 -26.81
N GLU A 66 11.12 44.88 -27.89
CA GLU A 66 10.76 45.70 -29.06
C GLU A 66 9.75 46.79 -28.70
N ASP A 67 8.75 46.48 -27.86
CA ASP A 67 7.79 47.45 -27.36
C ASP A 67 8.50 48.56 -26.56
N VAL A 68 9.44 48.22 -25.67
CA VAL A 68 10.26 49.19 -24.92
C VAL A 68 11.12 50.05 -25.85
N LEU A 69 11.76 49.46 -26.86
CA LEU A 69 12.57 50.18 -27.85
C LEU A 69 11.72 51.12 -28.73
N SER A 70 10.49 50.72 -29.05
CA SER A 70 9.55 51.56 -29.82
C SER A 70 9.10 52.79 -29.02
N VAL A 71 8.90 52.64 -27.71
CA VAL A 71 8.59 53.73 -26.77
C VAL A 71 9.79 54.68 -26.59
N LEU A 72 11.02 54.15 -26.62
CA LEU A 72 12.25 54.94 -26.62
C LEU A 72 12.46 55.75 -27.92
N GLY A 73 11.94 55.26 -29.05
CA GLY A 73 12.14 55.87 -30.37
C GLY A 73 11.16 57.00 -30.75
N GLN A 74 10.06 57.21 -29.99
CA GLN A 74 8.96 58.09 -30.44
C GLN A 74 8.65 59.36 -29.64
N ASN A 75 9.41 59.74 -28.60
CA ASN A 75 9.07 60.96 -27.84
C ASN A 75 10.00 62.16 -28.11
N ASN A 76 9.36 63.20 -28.68
CA ASN A 76 9.84 64.49 -29.15
C ASN A 76 10.34 65.42 -28.00
N PRO A 77 11.00 66.57 -28.31
CA PRO A 77 11.84 67.35 -27.41
C PRO A 77 11.01 68.27 -26.52
N GLN A 78 10.79 67.87 -25.28
CA GLN A 78 10.59 68.83 -24.19
C GLN A 78 11.47 68.39 -23.03
N LEU A 79 12.29 69.33 -22.56
CA LEU A 79 13.23 69.16 -21.46
C LEU A 79 12.51 68.68 -20.19
N GLN A 80 12.40 67.36 -20.02
CA GLN A 80 12.49 66.73 -18.72
C GLN A 80 13.80 65.97 -18.71
N ASP A 81 14.63 66.31 -17.72
CA ASP A 81 16.01 65.88 -17.57
C ASP A 81 16.18 64.39 -17.96
N PRO A 82 16.76 64.08 -19.14
CA PRO A 82 16.80 62.72 -19.69
C PRO A 82 17.51 61.75 -18.74
N MET A 83 18.36 62.27 -17.86
CA MET A 83 18.99 61.54 -16.78
C MET A 83 17.99 61.00 -15.74
N ASN A 84 16.96 61.77 -15.39
CA ASN A 84 15.92 61.35 -14.43
C ASN A 84 14.97 60.30 -15.04
N LEU A 85 14.65 60.42 -16.33
CA LEU A 85 13.84 59.40 -17.03
C LEU A 85 14.61 58.07 -17.11
N MET A 86 15.88 58.13 -17.49
CA MET A 86 16.74 56.95 -17.59
C MET A 86 16.97 56.30 -16.21
N LYS A 87 17.15 57.11 -15.15
CA LYS A 87 17.24 56.64 -13.76
C LYS A 87 15.97 55.92 -13.31
N ALA A 88 14.80 56.51 -13.55
CA ALA A 88 13.52 55.90 -13.20
C ALA A 88 13.28 54.58 -13.95
N GLN A 89 13.67 54.51 -15.22
CA GLN A 89 13.62 53.26 -16.01
C GLN A 89 14.57 52.20 -15.44
N TYR A 90 15.80 52.56 -15.08
CA TYR A 90 16.77 51.64 -14.49
C TYR A 90 16.31 51.12 -13.13
N GLU A 91 15.79 51.99 -12.27
CA GLU A 91 15.23 51.61 -10.96
C GLU A 91 14.04 50.66 -11.13
N ASN A 92 13.19 50.88 -12.12
CA ASN A 92 12.05 50.01 -12.41
C ASN A 92 12.48 48.64 -12.96
N ILE A 93 13.48 48.61 -13.86
CA ILE A 93 14.05 47.35 -14.37
C ILE A 93 14.71 46.55 -13.24
N LEU A 94 15.54 47.20 -12.41
CA LEU A 94 16.17 46.56 -11.25
C LEU A 94 15.15 46.01 -10.27
N LYS A 95 14.09 46.78 -9.97
CA LYS A 95 13.01 46.35 -9.08
C LYS A 95 12.24 45.18 -9.67
N THR A 96 11.84 45.25 -10.94
CA THR A 96 11.06 44.19 -11.59
C THR A 96 11.87 42.90 -11.74
N GLN A 97 13.15 43.00 -12.10
CA GLN A 97 14.05 41.84 -12.16
C GLN A 97 14.34 41.28 -10.77
N GLY A 98 14.52 42.14 -9.77
CA GLY A 98 14.69 41.75 -8.37
C GLY A 98 13.47 41.01 -7.83
N ASP A 99 12.27 41.54 -8.06
CA ASP A 99 10.99 40.92 -7.67
C ASP A 99 10.78 39.59 -8.40
N ALA A 100 11.11 39.50 -9.69
CA ALA A 100 11.04 38.26 -10.46
C ALA A 100 12.03 37.20 -9.94
N ALA A 101 13.27 37.58 -9.64
CA ALA A 101 14.29 36.70 -9.07
C ALA A 101 13.89 36.22 -7.66
N ALA A 102 13.36 37.11 -6.82
CA ALA A 102 12.87 36.76 -5.49
C ALA A 102 11.68 35.79 -5.56
N ASN A 103 10.73 36.01 -6.47
CA ASN A 103 9.60 35.10 -6.69
C ASN A 103 10.05 33.73 -7.22
N MET A 104 11.02 33.70 -8.15
CA MET A 104 11.60 32.44 -8.64
C MET A 104 12.31 31.67 -7.52
N TRP A 105 13.11 32.36 -6.69
CA TRP A 105 13.77 31.74 -5.54
C TRP A 105 12.75 31.19 -4.53
N LEU A 106 11.71 31.96 -4.20
CA LEU A 106 10.66 31.53 -3.28
C LEU A 106 9.91 30.29 -3.83
N ASN A 107 9.54 30.31 -5.11
CA ASN A 107 8.91 29.16 -5.76
C ASN A 107 9.82 27.93 -5.73
N GLN A 108 11.13 28.11 -5.98
CA GLN A 108 12.10 27.03 -5.89
C GLN A 108 12.22 26.48 -4.47
N GLN A 109 12.20 27.34 -3.44
CA GLN A 109 12.16 26.90 -2.04
C GLN A 109 10.90 26.09 -1.73
N MET A 110 9.72 26.55 -2.17
CA MET A 110 8.47 25.81 -1.99
C MET A 110 8.51 24.43 -2.67
N VAL A 111 9.05 24.36 -3.90
CA VAL A 111 9.22 23.08 -4.62
C VAL A 111 10.17 22.17 -3.86
N ASN A 112 11.33 22.67 -3.43
CA ASN A 112 12.31 21.87 -2.68
C ASN A 112 11.73 21.34 -1.37
N GLN A 113 10.95 22.15 -0.64
CA GLN A 113 10.28 21.73 0.57
C GLN A 113 9.23 20.64 0.29
N SER A 114 8.44 20.80 -0.77
CA SER A 114 7.46 19.77 -1.17
C SER A 114 8.12 18.44 -1.53
N LEU A 115 9.29 18.49 -2.19
CA LEU A 115 10.06 17.30 -2.55
C LEU A 115 10.64 16.60 -1.31
N ALA A 116 11.14 17.38 -0.35
CA ALA A 116 11.65 16.84 0.92
C ALA A 116 10.55 16.11 1.70
N ILE A 117 9.36 16.73 1.82
CA ILE A 117 8.19 16.11 2.45
C ILE A 117 7.77 14.83 1.72
N GLN A 118 7.73 14.86 0.38
CA GLN A 118 7.36 13.69 -0.41
C GLN A 118 8.35 12.53 -0.23
N SER A 119 9.66 12.83 -0.21
CA SER A 119 10.71 11.84 0.05
C SER A 119 10.59 11.23 1.44
N GLU A 120 10.33 12.06 2.46
CA GLU A 120 10.11 11.57 3.83
C GLU A 120 8.86 10.68 3.90
N ASN A 121 7.75 11.10 3.28
CA ASN A 121 6.52 10.33 3.26
C ASN A 121 6.70 8.95 2.61
N GLN A 122 7.46 8.86 1.52
CA GLN A 122 7.80 7.58 0.90
C GLN A 122 8.63 6.69 1.84
N SER A 123 9.61 7.27 2.54
CA SER A 123 10.42 6.54 3.51
C SER A 123 9.57 6.00 4.66
N VAL A 124 8.68 6.82 5.21
CA VAL A 124 7.78 6.44 6.32
C VAL A 124 6.85 5.31 5.88
N LEU A 125 6.26 5.39 4.69
CA LEU A 125 5.39 4.34 4.18
C LEU A 125 6.14 3.01 4.02
N ALA A 126 7.36 3.04 3.49
CA ALA A 126 8.18 1.85 3.32
C ALA A 126 8.57 1.24 4.68
N GLU A 127 9.01 2.07 5.64
CA GLU A 127 9.37 1.62 6.99
C GLU A 127 8.19 0.96 7.70
N VAL A 128 7.02 1.59 7.64
CA VAL A 128 5.80 1.10 8.28
C VAL A 128 5.31 -0.19 7.62
N GLN A 129 5.35 -0.27 6.30
CA GLN A 129 4.97 -1.48 5.56
C GLN A 129 5.90 -2.65 5.87
N GLU A 130 7.20 -2.41 6.05
CA GLU A 130 8.17 -3.44 6.43
C GLU A 130 7.98 -3.87 7.89
N LYS A 131 7.87 -2.91 8.82
CA LYS A 131 7.71 -3.18 10.26
C LYS A 131 6.44 -3.96 10.59
N TYR A 132 5.34 -3.68 9.88
CA TYR A 132 4.03 -4.30 10.10
C TYR A 132 3.60 -5.20 8.94
N ARG A 133 4.55 -5.78 8.18
CA ARG A 133 4.31 -6.58 6.97
C ARG A 133 3.18 -7.61 7.10
N ASP A 134 3.17 -8.39 8.19
CA ASP A 134 2.17 -9.43 8.42
C ASP A 134 0.76 -8.88 8.59
N VAL A 135 0.65 -7.71 9.21
CA VAL A 135 -0.61 -7.01 9.47
C VAL A 135 -1.05 -6.26 8.21
N TYR A 136 -0.11 -5.69 7.45
CA TYR A 136 -0.35 -5.03 6.15
C TYR A 136 -0.82 -5.98 5.06
N ALA A 137 -0.48 -7.27 5.13
CA ALA A 137 -0.95 -8.28 4.20
C ALA A 137 -2.48 -8.53 4.32
N VAL A 138 -3.10 -8.09 5.42
CA VAL A 138 -4.53 -8.24 5.67
C VAL A 138 -5.29 -7.15 4.90
N PRO A 139 -6.20 -7.50 3.97
CA PRO A 139 -6.90 -6.52 3.13
C PRO A 139 -7.64 -5.44 3.91
N GLU A 140 -8.28 -5.80 5.03
CA GLU A 140 -9.06 -4.89 5.87
C GLU A 140 -8.17 -3.85 6.57
N VAL A 141 -6.99 -4.28 7.04
CA VAL A 141 -6.00 -3.40 7.66
C VAL A 141 -5.44 -2.44 6.62
N LYS A 142 -5.10 -2.97 5.43
CA LYS A 142 -4.64 -2.14 4.31
C LYS A 142 -5.67 -1.09 3.93
N GLN A 143 -6.96 -1.45 3.85
CA GLN A 143 -8.03 -0.49 3.58
C GLN A 143 -8.16 0.58 4.66
N ALA A 144 -8.03 0.23 5.94
CA ALA A 144 -8.09 1.19 7.04
C ALA A 144 -6.93 2.20 6.97
N ILE A 145 -5.73 1.73 6.65
CA ILE A 145 -4.55 2.58 6.48
C ILE A 145 -4.68 3.46 5.21
N ASP A 146 -5.11 2.88 4.10
CA ASP A 146 -5.36 3.61 2.84
C ASP A 146 -6.45 4.68 3.04
N ALA A 147 -7.43 4.44 3.92
CA ALA A 147 -8.44 5.42 4.31
C ALA A 147 -7.87 6.54 5.18
N TYR A 148 -6.98 6.23 6.14
CA TYR A 148 -6.27 7.24 6.93
C TYR A 148 -5.48 8.20 6.04
N LEU A 149 -4.78 7.67 5.03
CA LEU A 149 -4.02 8.47 4.07
C LEU A 149 -4.91 9.35 3.16
N LYS A 150 -6.19 9.02 3.04
CA LYS A 150 -7.19 9.79 2.28
C LYS A 150 -7.98 10.77 3.14
N MET A 151 -7.87 10.69 4.46
CA MET A 151 -8.40 11.73 5.34
C MET A 151 -7.56 13.00 5.19
N ASP A 152 -8.08 14.10 5.73
CA ASP A 152 -7.66 15.50 5.53
C ASP A 152 -6.19 15.77 5.97
N MET A 153 -5.24 15.15 5.27
CA MET A 153 -3.82 15.21 5.53
C MET A 153 -3.29 16.53 5.00
N ASP A 154 -2.60 17.28 5.86
CA ASP A 154 -1.97 18.54 5.52
C ASP A 154 -0.80 18.27 4.56
N PRO A 155 -0.86 18.71 3.29
CA PRO A 155 0.20 18.46 2.31
C PRO A 155 1.50 19.22 2.64
N SER A 156 1.46 20.17 3.56
CA SER A 156 2.64 20.92 4.01
C SER A 156 3.42 20.23 5.13
N LYS A 157 2.93 19.10 5.64
CA LYS A 157 3.54 18.34 6.73
C LYS A 157 3.84 16.90 6.32
N SER A 158 4.87 16.32 6.91
CA SER A 158 5.15 14.91 6.68
C SER A 158 4.10 14.01 7.34
N LEU A 159 3.97 12.76 6.87
CA LEU A 159 3.13 11.74 7.49
C LEU A 159 3.52 11.50 8.95
N LYS A 160 4.82 11.58 9.22
CA LYS A 160 5.42 11.40 10.54
C LYS A 160 4.95 12.49 11.51
N ASP A 161 5.01 13.75 11.09
CA ASP A 161 4.56 14.89 11.90
C ASP A 161 3.05 14.86 12.16
N GLN A 162 2.31 14.19 11.28
CA GLN A 162 0.87 13.99 11.38
C GLN A 162 0.48 12.72 12.17
N GLY A 163 1.44 12.06 12.81
CA GLY A 163 1.18 10.89 13.67
C GLY A 163 0.77 9.63 12.92
N PHE A 164 1.08 9.53 11.61
CA PHE A 164 0.75 8.35 10.80
C PHE A 164 1.34 7.07 11.38
N THR A 165 2.57 7.11 11.87
CA THR A 165 3.23 5.95 12.49
C THR A 165 2.46 5.43 13.69
N ASP A 166 1.99 6.34 14.54
CA ASP A 166 1.26 6.02 15.77
C ASP A 166 -0.13 5.48 15.44
N ALA A 167 -0.79 6.07 14.43
CA ALA A 167 -2.06 5.59 13.92
C ALA A 167 -1.96 4.15 13.38
N VAL A 168 -0.93 3.85 12.60
CA VAL A 168 -0.72 2.49 12.07
C VAL A 168 -0.34 1.50 13.16
N GLU A 169 0.46 1.93 14.15
CA GLU A 169 0.75 1.11 15.32
C GLU A 169 -0.51 0.78 16.11
N TYR A 170 -1.39 1.76 16.29
CA TYR A 170 -2.68 1.57 16.96
C TYR A 170 -3.59 0.61 16.19
N ILE A 171 -3.76 0.79 14.87
CA ILE A 171 -4.52 -0.13 14.01
C ILE A 171 -3.96 -1.56 14.12
N SER A 172 -2.64 -1.70 14.06
CA SER A 172 -1.96 -2.99 14.16
C SER A 172 -2.18 -3.64 15.53
N SER A 173 -2.18 -2.86 16.60
CA SER A 173 -2.43 -3.35 17.96
C SER A 173 -3.84 -3.89 18.14
N ILE A 174 -4.85 -3.19 17.60
CA ILE A 174 -6.26 -3.64 17.63
C ILE A 174 -6.41 -4.95 16.88
N TYR A 175 -5.81 -5.05 15.69
CA TYR A 175 -5.87 -6.26 14.88
C TYR A 175 -5.25 -7.46 15.63
N LYS A 176 -4.05 -7.29 16.19
CA LYS A 176 -3.37 -8.36 16.95
C LYS A 176 -4.20 -8.80 18.16
N ALA A 177 -4.71 -7.86 18.95
CA ALA A 177 -5.56 -8.17 20.10
C ALA A 177 -6.85 -8.91 19.70
N GLY A 178 -7.47 -8.49 18.59
CA GLY A 178 -8.66 -9.15 18.03
C GLY A 178 -8.36 -10.58 17.56
N TYR A 179 -7.25 -10.76 16.85
CA TYR A 179 -6.81 -12.07 16.36
C TYR A 179 -6.51 -13.05 17.51
N GLU A 180 -5.75 -12.62 18.51
CA GLU A 180 -5.44 -13.42 19.70
C GLU A 180 -6.71 -13.82 20.47
N SER A 181 -7.64 -12.87 20.65
CA SER A 181 -8.94 -13.13 21.26
C SER A 181 -9.75 -14.17 20.46
N GLY A 182 -9.80 -14.03 19.13
CA GLY A 182 -10.46 -14.97 18.24
C GLY A 182 -9.86 -16.39 18.31
N MET A 183 -8.53 -16.49 18.33
CA MET A 183 -7.83 -17.78 18.47
C MET A 183 -8.08 -18.43 19.83
N ARG A 184 -8.11 -17.64 20.91
CA ARG A 184 -8.44 -18.14 22.24
C ARG A 184 -9.88 -18.68 22.30
N LEU A 185 -10.84 -17.95 21.74
CA LEU A 185 -12.23 -18.37 21.68
C LEU A 185 -12.41 -19.65 20.84
N LYS A 186 -11.72 -19.73 19.70
CA LYS A 186 -11.71 -20.93 18.86
C LYS A 186 -11.16 -22.14 19.61
N SER A 187 -10.00 -21.99 20.26
CA SER A 187 -9.40 -23.06 21.08
C SER A 187 -10.32 -23.53 22.21
N GLN A 188 -11.00 -22.59 22.90
CA GLN A 188 -12.00 -22.92 23.92
C GLN A 188 -13.20 -23.66 23.32
N ASN A 189 -13.68 -23.23 22.14
CA ASN A 189 -14.78 -23.88 21.44
C ASN A 189 -14.42 -25.30 20.98
N ASP A 190 -13.22 -25.48 20.42
CA ASP A 190 -12.73 -26.78 19.96
C ASP A 190 -12.53 -27.74 21.15
N THR A 191 -12.03 -27.24 22.28
CA THR A 191 -11.93 -28.00 23.53
C THR A 191 -13.32 -28.39 24.05
N ALA A 192 -14.29 -27.48 24.02
CA ALA A 192 -15.66 -27.76 24.42
C ALA A 192 -16.31 -28.82 23.51
N LYS A 193 -16.14 -28.70 22.19
CA LYS A 193 -16.60 -29.69 21.20
C LYS A 193 -15.97 -31.06 21.44
N SER A 194 -14.67 -31.11 21.69
CA SER A 194 -13.96 -32.36 22.00
C SER A 194 -14.51 -33.03 23.27
N ARG A 195 -14.74 -32.26 24.35
CA ARG A 195 -15.37 -32.77 25.59
C ARG A 195 -16.80 -33.26 25.39
N MET A 196 -17.57 -32.59 24.53
CA MET A 196 -18.92 -33.03 24.17
C MET A 196 -18.87 -34.32 23.35
N GLY A 197 -17.96 -34.41 22.36
CA GLY A 197 -17.79 -35.58 21.52
C GLY A 197 -17.28 -36.81 22.28
N SER A 198 -16.34 -36.64 23.22
CA SER A 198 -15.88 -37.72 24.09
C SER A 198 -16.99 -38.22 25.02
N SER A 199 -17.84 -37.32 25.54
CA SER A 199 -19.01 -37.71 26.34
C SER A 199 -20.05 -38.52 25.53
N ILE A 200 -20.08 -38.38 24.20
CA ILE A 200 -20.98 -39.13 23.30
C ILE A 200 -20.35 -40.48 22.87
N THR A 201 -19.03 -40.57 22.78
CA THR A 201 -18.31 -41.76 22.25
C THR A 201 -17.68 -42.67 23.31
N SER A 202 -17.48 -42.19 24.55
CA SER A 202 -17.08 -43.03 25.69
C SER A 202 -18.28 -43.59 26.48
N GLY A 203 -19.46 -43.63 25.84
CA GLY A 203 -20.65 -44.30 26.34
C GLY A 203 -20.53 -45.82 26.32
N SER A 204 -19.52 -46.38 27.00
CA SER A 204 -19.79 -47.62 27.74
C SER A 204 -20.94 -47.29 28.69
N PRO A 205 -22.00 -48.12 28.78
CA PRO A 205 -23.11 -47.88 29.68
C PRO A 205 -22.59 -48.03 31.12
N SER A 206 -21.96 -46.97 31.63
CA SER A 206 -21.86 -46.77 33.06
C SER A 206 -23.28 -46.65 33.55
N VAL A 207 -23.69 -47.58 34.40
CA VAL A 207 -24.98 -47.60 35.09
C VAL A 207 -25.23 -46.31 35.88
N SER A 208 -24.22 -45.43 36.02
CA SER A 208 -24.40 -44.01 36.39
C SER A 208 -24.94 -43.18 35.22
N SER A 209 -26.07 -43.57 34.63
CA SER A 209 -26.79 -42.63 33.77
C SER A 209 -27.16 -41.42 34.64
N GLY A 210 -26.94 -40.20 34.14
CA GLY A 210 -27.45 -38.97 34.75
C GLY A 210 -28.99 -38.88 34.74
N LYS A 211 -29.68 -40.02 34.60
CA LYS A 211 -31.12 -40.14 34.67
C LYS A 211 -31.54 -39.87 36.10
N VAL A 212 -32.21 -38.74 36.31
CA VAL A 212 -32.95 -38.48 37.54
C VAL A 212 -34.25 -39.26 37.48
N PHE A 213 -34.47 -40.14 38.45
CA PHE A 213 -35.70 -40.92 38.54
C PHE A 213 -36.83 -40.08 39.13
N THR A 214 -38.03 -40.19 38.55
CA THR A 214 -39.23 -39.59 39.11
C THR A 214 -39.93 -40.54 40.09
N ARG A 215 -40.74 -40.00 41.01
CA ARG A 215 -41.53 -40.83 41.94
C ARG A 215 -42.44 -41.83 41.22
N SER A 216 -43.05 -41.41 40.12
CA SER A 216 -43.93 -42.25 39.31
C SER A 216 -43.16 -43.40 38.66
N GLU A 217 -41.95 -43.15 38.15
CA GLU A 217 -41.12 -44.21 37.59
C GLU A 217 -40.73 -45.22 38.66
N ILE A 218 -40.25 -44.75 39.82
CA ILE A 218 -39.88 -45.63 40.95
C ILE A 218 -41.06 -46.49 41.38
N ALA A 219 -42.26 -45.91 41.47
CA ALA A 219 -43.48 -46.63 41.85
C ALA A 219 -43.90 -47.70 40.83
N SER A 220 -43.56 -47.50 39.55
CA SER A 220 -43.86 -48.44 38.46
C SER A 220 -42.77 -49.48 38.19
N MET A 221 -41.62 -49.40 38.87
CA MET A 221 -40.51 -50.34 38.68
C MET A 221 -40.80 -51.70 39.30
N ASP A 222 -40.43 -52.76 38.59
CA ASP A 222 -40.36 -54.10 39.17
C ASP A 222 -39.14 -54.22 40.11
N ALA A 223 -39.23 -55.15 41.06
CA ALA A 223 -38.23 -55.30 42.13
C ALA A 223 -36.80 -55.53 41.61
N LYS A 224 -36.65 -56.19 40.45
CA LYS A 224 -35.35 -56.46 39.84
C LYS A 224 -34.73 -55.18 39.28
N THR A 225 -35.53 -54.35 38.61
CA THR A 225 -35.08 -53.05 38.09
C THR A 225 -34.79 -52.07 39.23
N PHE A 226 -35.62 -52.06 40.28
CA PHE A 226 -35.37 -51.21 41.45
C PHE A 226 -34.03 -51.55 42.11
N SER A 227 -33.74 -52.84 42.37
CA SER A 227 -32.49 -53.26 43.01
C SER A 227 -31.24 -52.88 42.20
N GLN A 228 -31.33 -52.83 40.86
CA GLN A 228 -30.24 -52.38 40.00
C GLN A 228 -29.93 -50.88 40.13
N TYR A 229 -30.95 -50.05 40.39
CA TYR A 229 -30.83 -48.59 40.47
C TYR A 229 -30.95 -48.02 41.89
N GLU A 230 -31.12 -48.89 42.89
CA GLU A 230 -31.41 -48.55 44.29
C GLU A 230 -30.46 -47.50 44.85
N LYS A 231 -29.15 -47.73 44.69
CA LYS A 231 -28.11 -46.80 45.19
C LYS A 231 -28.22 -45.41 44.56
N ILE A 232 -28.57 -45.32 43.27
CA ILE A 232 -28.69 -44.06 42.55
C ILE A 232 -29.98 -43.34 42.95
N ILE A 233 -31.08 -44.08 43.09
CA ILE A 233 -32.37 -43.56 43.54
C ILE A 233 -32.24 -42.96 44.95
N PHE A 234 -31.60 -43.67 45.89
CA PHE A 234 -31.38 -43.17 47.25
C PHE A 234 -30.46 -41.95 47.30
N ASP A 235 -29.38 -41.92 46.52
CA ASP A 235 -28.49 -40.75 46.44
C ASP A 235 -29.21 -39.52 45.85
N GLN A 236 -30.09 -39.72 44.86
CA GLN A 236 -30.92 -38.64 44.30
C GLN A 236 -32.00 -38.15 45.26
N MET A 237 -32.61 -39.04 46.06
CA MET A 237 -33.53 -38.64 47.14
C MET A 237 -32.80 -37.82 48.22
N ALA A 238 -31.61 -38.26 48.66
CA ALA A 238 -30.81 -37.55 49.65
C ALA A 238 -30.40 -36.14 49.18
N LYS A 239 -30.16 -35.98 47.88
CA LYS A 239 -29.84 -34.69 47.24
C LYS A 239 -31.07 -33.84 46.92
N GLY A 240 -32.29 -34.32 47.21
CA GLY A 240 -33.55 -33.60 46.91
C GLY A 240 -33.84 -33.47 45.42
N LEU A 241 -33.22 -34.29 44.57
CA LEU A 241 -33.40 -34.27 43.11
C LEU A 241 -34.69 -34.97 42.68
N ILE A 242 -35.20 -35.88 43.51
CA ILE A 242 -36.51 -36.54 43.33
C ILE A 242 -37.51 -35.80 44.19
N LYS A 243 -38.39 -35.01 43.56
CA LYS A 243 -39.44 -34.25 44.24
C LYS A 243 -40.69 -35.06 44.47
#